data_AF-A0A259JVR7-F1
#
_entry.id   AF-A0A259JVR7-F1
#
_cell.length_a   1.000
_cell.length_b   1.000
_cell.length_c   1.000
_cell.angle_alpha   90.00
_cell.angle_beta   90.00
_cell.angle_gamma   90.00
#
_symmetry.space_group_name_H-M   'P 1'
#
loop_
_entity.id
_entity.type
_entity.pdbx_description
1 polymer ?
#
loop_
_entity_poly.entity_id
_entity_poly.type
_entity_poly.pdbx_seq_one_letter_code
_entity_poly.pdbx_strand_id
1 'polypeptide(L)'
;MTTKEPEASRFFAEIPAIERRRAGLDADLRLWLILDEFNTDLVGRSFYLEPEPPIGRFSKAFFLPLLRRFIARRQAFTEVSRFR
;
A
#
# COMPACT_ATOMS: atom_id res chain seq x y z
N MET A 1 2.29 2.96 3.57
CA MET A 1 3.55 2.19 3.78
C MET A 1 4.29 2.79 4.96
N THR A 2 5.05 1.99 5.71
CA THR A 2 5.81 2.46 6.89
C THR A 2 7.18 1.78 6.98
N THR A 3 8.14 2.44 7.61
CA THR A 3 9.45 1.87 8.03
C THR A 3 9.39 1.20 9.40
N LYS A 4 8.36 1.51 10.20
CA LYS A 4 8.15 0.92 11.53
C LYS A 4 7.54 -0.47 11.37
N GLU A 5 8.15 -1.46 12.02
CA GLU A 5 7.59 -2.81 12.08
C GLU A 5 6.18 -2.79 12.70
N PRO A 6 5.16 -3.31 12.00
CA PRO A 6 3.80 -3.33 12.51
C PRO A 6 3.64 -4.33 13.64
N GLU A 7 2.64 -4.11 14.51
CA GLU A 7 2.24 -5.12 15.49
C GLU A 7 1.74 -6.39 14.78
N ALA A 8 2.06 -7.56 15.34
CA ALA A 8 1.72 -8.86 14.75
C ALA A 8 0.20 -9.09 14.57
N SER A 9 -0.63 -8.34 15.29
CA SER A 9 -2.10 -8.36 15.19
C SER A 9 -2.63 -7.65 13.93
N ARG A 10 -1.84 -6.76 13.31
CA ARG A 10 -2.25 -6.00 12.13
C ARG A 10 -2.23 -6.85 10.87
N PHE A 11 -3.04 -6.47 9.90
CA PHE A 11 -2.97 -7.03 8.56
C PHE A 11 -1.92 -6.26 7.73
N PHE A 12 -0.72 -6.83 7.60
CA PHE A 12 0.39 -6.22 6.89
C PHE A 12 1.13 -7.19 5.97
N ALA A 13 2.04 -6.66 5.16
CA ALA A 13 3.04 -7.43 4.43
C ALA A 13 4.38 -6.70 4.39
N GLU A 14 5.48 -7.42 4.62
CA GLU A 14 6.82 -6.91 4.32
C GLU A 14 6.97 -6.75 2.81
N ILE A 15 7.63 -5.69 2.37
CA ILE A 15 7.98 -5.47 0.96
C ILE A 15 9.35 -6.10 0.72
N PRO A 16 9.46 -7.18 -0.07
CA PRO A 16 10.74 -7.83 -0.34
C PRO A 16 11.75 -6.87 -0.99
N ALA A 17 13.05 -7.08 -0.77
CA ALA A 17 14.11 -6.22 -1.30
C ALA A 17 14.02 -6.01 -2.83
N ILE A 18 13.70 -7.07 -3.57
CA ILE A 18 13.52 -6.99 -5.03
C ILE A 18 12.34 -6.10 -5.43
N GLU A 19 11.26 -6.09 -4.63
CA GLU A 19 10.08 -5.27 -4.87
C GLU A 19 10.32 -3.81 -4.48
N ARG A 20 11.11 -3.54 -3.43
CA ARG A 20 11.57 -2.18 -3.10
C ARG A 20 12.35 -1.55 -4.25
N ARG A 21 13.34 -2.28 -4.79
CA ARG A 21 14.13 -1.84 -5.96
C ARG A 21 13.26 -1.58 -7.19
N ARG A 22 12.33 -2.49 -7.52
CA ARG A 22 11.40 -2.33 -8.66
C ARG A 22 10.46 -1.15 -8.50
N ALA A 23 10.07 -0.85 -7.27
CA ALA A 23 9.17 0.25 -6.94
C ALA A 23 9.89 1.60 -6.76
N GLY A 24 11.21 1.67 -7.00
CA GLY A 24 11.98 2.90 -6.81
C GLY A 24 12.09 3.33 -5.34
N LEU A 25 11.90 2.40 -4.41
CA LEU A 25 11.98 2.64 -2.98
C LEU A 25 13.41 2.41 -2.48
N ASP A 26 13.73 2.98 -1.33
CA ASP A 26 14.99 2.71 -0.63
C ASP A 26 15.14 1.20 -0.37
N ALA A 27 16.20 0.61 -0.92
CA ALA A 27 16.45 -0.82 -0.85
C ALA A 27 16.97 -1.27 0.52
N ASP A 28 17.58 -0.35 1.27
CA ASP A 28 18.24 -0.64 2.55
C ASP A 28 17.28 -0.51 3.74
N LEU A 29 16.16 0.20 3.55
CA LEU A 29 15.09 0.25 4.53
C LEU A 29 14.18 -0.99 4.46
N ARG A 30 13.87 -1.55 5.64
CA ARG A 30 12.74 -2.48 5.78
C ARG A 30 11.44 -1.68 5.68
N LEU A 31 10.57 -2.08 4.77
CA LEU A 31 9.33 -1.37 4.46
C LEU A 31 8.15 -2.33 4.52
N TRP A 32 7.01 -1.82 5.00
CA TRP A 32 5.80 -2.59 5.24
C TRP A 32 4.59 -1.94 4.57
N LEU A 33 3.77 -2.75 3.91
CA LEU A 33 2.43 -2.39 3.49
C LEU A 33 1.46 -2.69 4.63
N ILE A 34 0.81 -1.65 5.13
CA ILE A 34 -0.35 -1.76 6.02
C ILE A 34 -1.58 -1.93 5.13
N LEU A 35 -2.39 -2.95 5.39
CA LEU A 35 -3.52 -3.33 4.53
C LEU A 35 -4.87 -3.30 5.27
N ASP A 36 -4.87 -3.14 6.58
CA ASP A 36 -6.09 -2.94 7.40
C ASP A 36 -6.51 -1.47 7.53
N GLU A 37 -5.77 -0.55 6.90
CA GLU A 37 -6.03 0.88 6.91
C GLU A 37 -5.79 1.46 5.52
N PHE A 38 -6.79 2.12 4.94
CA PHE A 38 -6.69 2.68 3.60
C PHE A 38 -7.53 3.95 3.43
N ASN A 39 -7.07 4.82 2.52
CA ASN A 39 -7.85 5.96 2.05
C ASN A 39 -8.58 5.59 0.77
N THR A 40 -9.78 6.14 0.58
CA THR A 40 -10.49 6.09 -0.70
C THR A 40 -10.69 7.51 -1.21
N ASP A 41 -10.37 7.73 -2.49
CA ASP A 41 -10.41 9.04 -3.12
C ASP A 41 -10.89 8.98 -4.57
N LEU A 42 -11.36 10.11 -5.11
CA LEU A 42 -11.78 10.25 -6.50
C LEU A 42 -10.63 10.85 -7.33
N VAL A 43 -10.18 10.10 -8.33
CA VAL A 43 -9.15 10.56 -9.26
C VAL A 43 -9.56 11.87 -9.93
N GLY A 44 -8.67 12.87 -9.93
CA GLY A 44 -8.92 14.20 -10.47
C GLY A 44 -9.65 15.17 -9.53
N ARG A 45 -10.10 14.71 -8.35
CA ARG A 45 -10.59 15.57 -7.25
C ARG A 45 -9.79 15.42 -5.96
N SER A 46 -9.01 14.36 -5.84
CA SER A 46 -8.08 14.17 -4.76
C SER A 46 -7.04 15.29 -4.73
N PHE A 47 -6.93 15.98 -3.59
CA PHE A 47 -5.81 16.89 -3.34
C PHE A 47 -4.45 16.16 -3.28
N TYR A 48 -4.46 14.85 -3.01
CA TYR A 48 -3.25 14.05 -2.82
C TYR A 48 -2.82 13.26 -4.06
N LEU A 49 -3.73 13.07 -5.03
CA LEU A 49 -3.41 12.46 -6.32
C LEU A 49 -3.21 13.57 -7.35
N GLU A 50 -2.15 14.36 -7.15
CA GLU A 50 -1.64 15.26 -8.18
C GLU A 50 -1.16 14.43 -9.39
N PRO A 51 -1.08 15.01 -10.61
CA PRO A 51 -0.68 14.30 -11.83
C PRO A 51 0.82 13.93 -11.87
N GLU A 52 1.45 13.76 -10.71
CA GLU A 52 2.82 13.32 -10.60
C GLU A 52 2.97 11.91 -11.20
N PRO A 53 4.07 11.64 -11.92
CA PRO A 53 4.38 10.29 -12.36
C PRO A 53 4.45 9.33 -11.17
N PRO A 54 3.97 8.09 -11.30
CA PRO A 54 4.11 7.10 -10.25
C PRO A 54 5.60 6.87 -9.95
N ILE A 55 5.96 6.88 -8.66
CA ILE A 55 7.34 6.64 -8.17
C ILE A 55 7.89 5.30 -8.70
N GLY A 56 7.03 4.29 -8.79
CA GLY A 56 7.37 2.98 -9.32
C GLY A 56 6.20 2.01 -9.23
N ARG A 57 6.47 0.71 -9.45
CA ARG A 57 5.43 -0.33 -9.44
C ARG A 57 5.93 -1.61 -8.79
N PHE A 58 5.06 -2.24 -8.03
CA PHE A 58 5.25 -3.62 -7.59
C PHE A 58 4.94 -4.61 -8.71
N SER A 59 5.59 -5.77 -8.67
CA SER A 59 5.29 -6.87 -9.57
C SER A 59 3.90 -7.45 -9.29
N LYS A 60 3.26 -7.97 -10.34
CA LYS A 60 1.96 -8.66 -10.21
C LYS A 60 2.06 -9.89 -9.28
N ALA A 61 3.19 -10.59 -9.31
CA ALA A 61 3.42 -11.78 -8.49
C ALA A 61 3.40 -11.46 -7.00
N PHE A 62 3.98 -10.33 -6.60
CA PHE A 62 3.93 -9.84 -5.22
C PHE A 62 2.55 -9.26 -4.87
N PHE A 63 2.01 -8.39 -5.73
CA PHE A 63 0.87 -7.55 -5.35
C PHE A 63 -0.49 -8.25 -5.47
N LEU A 64 -0.71 -9.09 -6.49
CA LEU A 64 -2.03 -9.71 -6.70
C LEU A 64 -2.51 -10.60 -5.55
N PRO A 65 -1.66 -11.45 -4.92
CA PRO A 65 -2.06 -12.21 -3.74
C PRO A 65 -2.46 -11.31 -2.56
N LEU A 66 -1.77 -10.18 -2.36
CA LEU A 66 -2.11 -9.20 -1.34
C LEU A 66 -3.46 -8.55 -1.62
N LEU A 67 -3.67 -8.10 -2.85
CA LEU A 67 -4.92 -7.47 -3.29
C LEU A 67 -6.12 -8.40 -3.09
N ARG A 68 -6.00 -9.68 -3.44
CA ARG A 68 -7.08 -10.68 -3.22
C ARG A 68 -7.41 -10.82 -1.74
N ARG A 69 -6.39 -10.92 -0.88
CA ARG A 69 -6.58 -11.04 0.57
C ARG A 69 -7.16 -9.77 1.20
N PHE A 70 -6.79 -8.61 0.67
CA PHE A 70 -7.37 -7.31 1.04
C PHE A 70 -8.85 -7.25 0.66
N ILE A 71 -9.21 -7.50 -0.60
CA ILE A 71 -10.61 -7.44 -1.07
C ILE A 71 -11.51 -8.36 -0.25
N ALA A 72 -11.04 -9.57 0.08
CA ALA A 72 -11.79 -10.54 0.88
C ALA A 72 -12.07 -10.07 2.32
N ARG A 73 -11.31 -9.11 2.85
CA ARG A 73 -11.38 -8.66 4.26
C ARG A 73 -11.70 -7.18 4.42
N ARG A 74 -11.75 -6.41 3.33
CA ARG A 74 -11.83 -4.94 3.34
C ARG A 74 -13.00 -4.38 4.15
N GLN A 75 -14.09 -5.12 4.31
CA GLN A 75 -15.25 -4.69 5.08
C GLN A 75 -14.96 -4.57 6.59
N ALA A 76 -13.93 -5.24 7.09
CA ALA A 76 -13.52 -5.20 8.50
C ALA A 76 -12.36 -4.21 8.75
N PHE A 77 -11.94 -3.45 7.74
CA PHE A 77 -10.77 -2.58 7.80
C PHE A 77 -11.16 -1.11 7.97
N THR A 78 -10.22 -0.30 8.43
CA THR A 78 -10.42 1.14 8.61
C THR A 78 -10.30 1.86 7.27
N GLU A 79 -11.41 2.42 6.80
CA GLU A 79 -11.48 3.22 5.59
C GLU A 79 -11.64 4.70 5.94
N VAL A 80 -10.77 5.55 5.36
CA VAL A 80 -10.94 7.00 5.41
C VAL A 80 -11.36 7.49 4.03
N SER A 81 -12.63 7.90 3.92
CA SER A 81 -13.17 8.50 2.70
C SER A 81 -12.72 9.96 2.56
N ARG A 82 -12.13 10.29 1.41
CA ARG A 82 -11.60 11.64 1.09
C ARG A 82 -12.42 12.36 0.01
N PHE A 83 -13.64 11.91 -0.27
CA PHE A 83 -14.51 12.48 -1.32
C PHE A 83 -15.06 13.91 -1.07
N ARG A 84 -14.44 14.68 -0.17
CA ARG A 84 -14.99 15.97 0.30
C ARG A 84 -14.46 17.15 -0.48
#